data_AF-A0A423Q0V9-F1
#
_entry.id   AF-A0A423Q0V9-F1
#
_cell.length_a   1.000
_cell.length_b   1.000
_cell.length_c   1.000
_cell.angle_alpha   90.00
_cell.angle_beta   90.00
_cell.angle_gamma   90.00
#
_symmetry.space_group_name_H-M   'P 1'
#
loop_
_entity.id
_entity.type
_entity.pdbx_description
1 polymer ?
#
loop_
_entity_poly.entity_id
_entity_poly.type
_entity_poly.pdbx_seq_one_letter_code
_entity_poly.pdbx_strand_id
1 'polypeptide(L)'
;MAEQIQYRPADAKRFRSETESEMAQFESRVAEINGLLDELYESGVIRWLKDFTGAMPEISTIALEGMNTPQGRAGFRNLLVLAQQLGRIDPDRLERTLAAAQVGLDKAGEPADENTPYNPPGMTGVFKLMHDKELWSALAPLIAGAKAFSAARREQAEGSEQTETKPEPGET
;
A
#
# COMPACT_ATOMS: atom_id res chain seq x y z
N MET A 1 -13.20 57.44 37.66
CA MET A 1 -12.87 56.41 38.67
C MET A 1 -11.93 55.44 37.98
N ALA A 2 -10.65 55.45 38.34
CA ALA A 2 -9.64 54.58 37.72
C ALA A 2 -9.52 53.31 38.57
N GLU A 3 -9.81 52.16 37.98
CA GLU A 3 -9.70 50.86 38.61
C GLU A 3 -8.21 50.53 38.79
N GLN A 4 -7.74 50.64 40.03
CA GLN A 4 -6.36 50.37 40.39
C GLN A 4 -6.16 48.86 40.43
N ILE A 5 -5.54 48.29 39.40
CA ILE A 5 -5.14 46.89 39.39
C ILE A 5 -4.12 46.69 40.51
N GLN A 6 -4.57 46.21 41.67
CA GLN A 6 -3.70 45.81 42.77
C GLN A 6 -2.88 44.61 42.30
N TYR A 7 -1.61 44.87 41.98
CA TYR A 7 -0.67 43.84 41.62
C TYR A 7 -0.41 42.93 42.84
N ARG A 8 -1.03 41.75 42.83
CA ARG A 8 -0.87 40.76 43.89
C ARG A 8 0.36 39.90 43.54
N PRO A 9 1.42 39.87 44.37
CA PRO A 9 2.69 39.20 44.05
C PRO A 9 2.60 37.68 43.90
N ALA A 10 1.46 37.08 44.25
CA ALA A 10 1.17 35.67 44.04
C ALA A 10 0.89 35.33 42.56
N ASP A 11 0.31 36.26 41.80
CA ASP A 11 -0.09 36.03 40.41
C ASP A 11 1.13 36.10 39.47
N ALA A 12 2.09 36.97 39.78
CA ALA A 12 3.36 37.09 39.06
C ALA A 12 4.18 35.78 39.02
N LYS A 13 4.07 34.95 40.05
CA LYS A 13 4.76 33.65 40.12
C LYS A 13 4.06 32.58 39.27
N ARG A 14 2.73 32.62 39.20
CA ARG A 14 1.93 31.67 38.39
C ARG A 14 2.14 31.89 36.90
N PHE A 15 2.10 33.14 36.44
CA PHE A 15 2.39 33.47 35.05
C PHE A 15 3.80 33.02 34.65
N ARG A 16 4.80 33.23 35.52
CA ARG A 16 6.17 32.79 35.23
C ARG A 16 6.27 31.26 35.12
N SER A 17 5.65 30.49 36.03
CA SER A 17 5.68 29.03 35.96
C SER A 17 4.89 28.46 34.77
N GLU A 18 3.81 29.12 34.36
CA GLU A 18 3.00 28.72 33.22
C GLU A 18 3.77 28.96 31.91
N THR A 19 4.40 30.14 31.75
CA THR A 19 5.25 30.43 30.60
C THR A 19 6.49 29.52 30.53
N GLU A 20 7.13 29.20 31.66
CA GLU A 20 8.24 28.23 31.71
C GLU A 20 7.80 26.83 31.26
N SER A 21 6.60 26.40 31.66
CA SER A 21 6.05 25.10 31.25
C SER A 21 5.65 25.04 29.77
N GLU A 22 5.11 26.13 29.23
CA GLU A 22 4.77 26.26 27.80
C GLU A 22 6.03 26.31 26.93
N MET A 23 7.08 27.01 27.36
CA MET A 23 8.36 27.03 26.65
C MET A 23 9.05 25.66 26.69
N ALA A 24 9.06 24.98 27.83
CA ALA A 24 9.60 23.61 27.93
C ALA A 24 8.83 22.62 27.04
N GLN A 25 7.51 22.77 26.95
CA GLN A 25 6.69 21.96 26.05
C GLN A 25 6.94 22.30 24.58
N PHE A 26 7.18 23.57 24.25
CA PHE A 26 7.54 24.00 22.89
C PHE A 26 8.89 23.45 22.47
N GLU A 27 9.91 23.56 23.33
CA GLU A 27 11.24 22.99 23.09
C GLU A 27 11.19 21.47 22.90
N SER A 28 10.39 20.77 23.71
CA SER A 28 10.18 19.32 23.56
C SER A 28 9.53 18.96 22.23
N ARG A 29 8.52 19.72 21.78
CA ARG A 29 7.86 19.50 20.48
C ARG A 29 8.81 19.77 19.31
N VAL A 30 9.65 20.81 19.41
CA VAL A 30 10.66 21.12 18.40
C VAL A 30 11.75 20.04 18.35
N ALA A 31 12.16 19.52 19.50
CA ALA A 31 13.13 18.42 19.58
C ALA A 31 12.57 17.12 18.97
N GLU A 32 11.30 16.80 19.21
CA GLU A 32 10.63 15.63 18.64
C GLU A 32 10.48 15.75 17.11
N ILE A 33 10.11 16.93 16.60
CA ILE A 33 10.07 17.21 15.15
C ILE A 33 11.47 17.10 14.53
N ASN A 34 12.51 17.61 15.20
CA ASN A 34 13.88 17.48 14.72
C ASN A 34 14.34 16.02 14.69
N GLY A 35 13.97 15.21 15.69
CA GLY A 35 14.26 13.76 15.68
C GLY A 35 13.58 13.04 14.52
N LEU A 36 12.30 13.33 14.28
CA LEU A 36 11.57 12.81 13.12
C LEU A 36 12.19 13.29 11.79
N LEU A 37 12.70 14.52 11.73
CA LEU A 37 13.38 15.04 10.55
C LEU A 37 14.72 14.34 10.31
N ASP A 38 15.48 14.04 11.36
CA ASP A 38 16.76 13.32 11.24
C ASP A 38 16.54 11.87 10.78
N GLU A 39 15.55 11.17 11.33
CA GLU A 39 15.15 9.83 10.86
C GLU A 39 14.60 9.85 9.42
N LEU A 40 13.90 10.92 9.03
CA LEU A 40 13.45 11.12 7.66
C LEU A 40 14.61 11.47 6.69
N TYR A 41 15.64 12.14 7.19
CA TYR A 41 16.85 12.48 6.46
C TYR A 41 17.70 11.22 6.24
N GLU A 42 17.88 10.40 7.28
CA GLU A 42 18.66 9.17 7.25
C GLU A 42 17.98 8.06 6.44
N SER A 43 16.65 7.97 6.49
CA SER A 43 15.86 7.08 5.62
C SER A 43 15.87 7.46 4.13
N GLY A 44 16.50 8.58 3.76
CA GLY A 44 16.68 8.99 2.37
C GLY A 44 15.41 9.55 1.70
N VAL A 45 14.33 9.77 2.46
CA VAL A 45 13.06 10.32 1.97
C VAL A 45 13.26 11.75 1.43
N ILE A 46 14.12 12.54 2.06
CA ILE A 46 14.44 13.90 1.58
C ILE A 46 15.18 13.85 0.24
N ARG A 47 16.09 12.88 0.04
CA ARG A 47 16.76 12.66 -1.24
C ARG A 47 15.75 12.23 -2.31
N TRP A 48 14.88 11.29 -1.99
CA TRP A 48 13.80 10.86 -2.88
C TRP A 48 12.87 12.02 -3.27
N LEU A 49 12.47 12.86 -2.31
CA LEU A 49 11.58 14.01 -2.56
C LEU A 49 12.27 15.08 -3.42
N LYS A 50 13.57 15.30 -3.20
CA LYS A 50 14.39 16.18 -4.02
C LYS A 50 14.52 15.66 -5.46
N ASP A 51 14.79 14.37 -5.64
CA ASP A 51 14.94 13.75 -6.95
C ASP A 51 13.58 13.73 -7.70
N PHE A 52 12.49 13.48 -6.98
CA PHE A 52 11.12 13.59 -7.50
C PHE A 52 10.76 15.01 -7.95
N THR A 53 11.09 16.02 -7.13
CA THR A 53 10.85 17.44 -7.46
C THR A 53 11.69 17.88 -8.66
N GLY A 54 12.92 17.36 -8.79
CA GLY A 54 13.77 17.58 -9.96
C GLY A 54 13.22 16.97 -11.25
N ALA A 55 12.50 15.85 -11.16
CA ALA A 55 11.86 15.17 -12.31
C ALA A 55 10.46 15.75 -12.65
N MET A 56 9.84 16.49 -11.74
CA MET A 56 8.49 17.05 -11.90
C MET A 56 8.29 17.91 -13.16
N PRO A 57 9.24 18.75 -13.61
CA PRO A 57 9.08 19.54 -14.83
C PRO A 57 8.87 18.67 -16.08
N GLU A 58 9.62 17.56 -16.21
CA GLU A 58 9.57 16.65 -17.36
C GLU A 58 8.30 15.76 -17.34
N ILE A 59 7.88 15.34 -16.14
CA ILE A 59 6.66 14.56 -15.94
C ILE A 59 5.41 15.43 -16.16
N SER A 60 5.46 16.71 -15.81
CA SER A 60 4.29 17.60 -15.85
C SER A 60 3.70 17.76 -17.26
N THR A 61 4.54 17.86 -18.30
CA THR A 61 4.05 18.11 -19.67
C THR A 61 3.33 16.88 -20.24
N ILE A 62 3.91 15.69 -20.04
CA ILE A 62 3.35 14.40 -20.49
C ILE A 62 2.11 14.04 -19.66
N ALA A 63 2.13 14.30 -18.36
CA ALA A 63 1.00 14.03 -17.48
C ALA A 63 -0.18 14.97 -17.76
N LEU A 64 0.06 16.27 -18.00
CA LEU A 64 -1.00 17.25 -18.30
C LEU A 64 -1.66 17.00 -19.66
N GLU A 65 -0.86 16.68 -20.68
CA GLU A 65 -1.39 16.30 -22.01
C GLU A 65 -2.13 14.96 -21.96
N GLY A 66 -1.59 13.97 -21.24
CA GLY A 66 -2.22 12.67 -21.04
C GLY A 66 -3.51 12.75 -20.24
N MET A 67 -3.53 13.44 -19.10
CA MET A 67 -4.68 13.56 -18.19
C MET A 67 -5.87 14.31 -18.79
N ASN A 68 -5.65 15.23 -19.73
CA ASN A 68 -6.74 15.93 -20.40
C ASN A 68 -7.48 15.06 -21.43
N THR A 69 -6.94 13.89 -21.77
CA THR A 69 -7.64 12.92 -22.62
C THR A 69 -8.64 12.07 -21.80
N PRO A 70 -9.72 11.57 -22.42
CA PRO A 70 -10.57 10.55 -21.80
C PRO A 70 -9.80 9.34 -21.28
N GLN A 71 -8.75 8.93 -21.99
CA GLN A 71 -7.88 7.79 -21.67
C GLN A 71 -7.02 8.06 -20.43
N GLY A 72 -6.44 9.26 -20.30
CA GLY A 72 -5.65 9.62 -19.12
C GLY A 72 -6.49 9.76 -17.86
N ARG A 73 -7.72 10.30 -17.96
CA ARG A 73 -8.67 10.29 -16.82
C ARG A 73 -9.03 8.88 -16.38
N ALA A 74 -9.25 7.97 -17.33
CA ALA A 74 -9.50 6.57 -17.02
C ALA A 74 -8.28 5.88 -16.41
N GLY A 75 -7.09 6.13 -16.96
CA GLY A 75 -5.82 5.61 -16.45
C GLY A 75 -5.53 6.07 -15.02
N PHE A 76 -5.67 7.37 -14.75
CA PHE A 76 -5.50 7.93 -13.41
C PHE A 76 -6.51 7.36 -12.41
N ARG A 77 -7.78 7.23 -12.82
CA ARG A 77 -8.80 6.59 -11.98
C ARG A 77 -8.47 5.13 -11.67
N ASN A 78 -8.01 4.36 -12.66
CA ASN A 78 -7.59 2.98 -12.45
C ASN A 78 -6.39 2.90 -11.51
N LEU A 79 -5.43 3.82 -11.64
CA LEU A 79 -4.29 3.93 -10.72
C LEU A 79 -4.75 4.19 -9.29
N LEU A 80 -5.69 5.10 -9.08
CA LEU A 80 -6.27 5.36 -7.75
C LEU A 80 -6.99 4.14 -7.18
N VAL A 81 -7.76 3.41 -8.02
CA VAL A 81 -8.39 2.16 -7.60
C VAL A 81 -7.34 1.13 -7.20
N LEU A 82 -6.27 0.97 -7.97
CA LEU A 82 -5.17 0.07 -7.64
C LEU A 82 -4.48 0.47 -6.34
N ALA A 83 -4.18 1.76 -6.14
CA ALA A 83 -3.58 2.28 -4.91
C ALA A 83 -4.47 2.03 -3.69
N GLN A 84 -5.79 2.24 -3.83
CA GLN A 84 -6.75 1.96 -2.77
C GLN A 84 -6.83 0.46 -2.45
N GLN A 85 -6.76 -0.41 -3.46
CA GLN A 85 -6.76 -1.85 -3.24
C GLN A 85 -5.45 -2.33 -2.61
N LEU A 86 -4.32 -1.77 -3.03
CA LEU A 86 -3.02 -2.05 -2.45
C LEU A 86 -2.95 -1.61 -0.98
N GLY A 87 -3.51 -0.44 -0.64
CA GLY A 87 -3.60 0.06 0.73
C GLY A 87 -4.57 -0.70 1.64
N ARG A 88 -5.42 -1.58 1.09
CA ARG A 88 -6.27 -2.50 1.88
C ARG A 88 -5.55 -3.80 2.26
N ILE A 89 -4.38 -4.06 1.68
CA ILE A 89 -3.58 -5.23 2.02
C ILE A 89 -2.83 -4.93 3.32
N ASP A 90 -2.93 -5.84 4.26
CA ASP A 90 -2.17 -5.79 5.52
C ASP A 90 -0.65 -5.71 5.23
N PRO A 91 0.09 -4.77 5.83
CA PRO A 91 1.49 -4.53 5.52
C PRO A 91 2.38 -5.73 5.84
N ASP A 92 2.13 -6.43 6.96
CA ASP A 92 2.90 -7.62 7.34
C ASP A 92 2.66 -8.77 6.35
N ARG A 93 1.42 -8.89 5.86
CA ARG A 93 1.09 -9.87 4.82
C ARG A 93 1.77 -9.53 3.51
N LEU A 94 1.79 -8.25 3.12
CA LEU A 94 2.45 -7.79 1.90
C LEU A 94 3.96 -8.08 1.95
N GLU A 95 4.63 -7.71 3.05
CA GLU A 95 6.05 -7.96 3.26
C GLU A 95 6.39 -9.45 3.14
N ARG A 96 5.65 -10.32 3.85
CA ARG A 96 5.87 -11.77 3.79
C ARG A 96 5.68 -12.31 2.37
N THR A 97 4.68 -11.82 1.64
CA THR A 97 4.46 -12.27 0.25
C THR A 97 5.57 -11.80 -0.69
N LEU A 98 6.06 -10.57 -0.54
CA LEU A 98 7.15 -10.04 -1.36
C LEU A 98 8.47 -10.74 -1.06
N ALA A 99 8.79 -10.98 0.21
CA ALA A 99 9.97 -11.73 0.62
C ALA A 99 9.93 -13.16 0.08
N ALA A 100 8.79 -13.85 0.19
CA ALA A 100 8.62 -15.20 -0.36
C ALA A 100 8.73 -15.21 -1.90
N ALA A 101 8.18 -14.21 -2.58
CA ALA A 101 8.30 -14.06 -4.03
C ALA A 101 9.74 -13.82 -4.46
N GLN A 102 10.49 -12.97 -3.74
CA GLN A 102 11.90 -12.72 -4.00
C GLN A 102 12.73 -14.00 -3.86
N VAL A 103 12.56 -14.74 -2.77
CA VAL A 103 13.24 -16.04 -2.58
C VAL A 103 12.91 -17.01 -3.72
N GLY A 104 11.66 -17.07 -4.15
CA GLY A 104 11.24 -17.91 -5.27
C GLY A 104 11.87 -17.49 -6.61
N LEU A 105 11.96 -16.18 -6.88
CA LEU A 105 12.59 -15.64 -8.08
C LEU A 105 14.10 -15.87 -8.08
N ASP A 106 14.76 -15.67 -6.94
CA ASP A 106 16.19 -15.94 -6.77
C ASP A 106 16.49 -17.43 -7.03
N LYS A 107 15.65 -18.32 -6.49
CA LYS A 107 15.75 -19.77 -6.73
C LYS A 107 15.43 -20.18 -8.17
N ALA A 108 14.50 -19.51 -8.84
CA ALA A 108 14.20 -19.77 -10.24
C ALA A 108 15.32 -19.29 -11.20
N GLY A 109 16.13 -18.33 -10.76
CA GLY A 109 17.30 -17.83 -11.48
C GLY A 109 18.57 -18.67 -11.30
N GLU A 110 18.59 -19.59 -10.34
CA GLU A 110 19.71 -20.53 -10.18
C GLU A 110 19.76 -21.49 -11.38
N PRO A 111 20.93 -21.71 -12.01
CA PRO A 111 21.06 -22.69 -13.09
C PRO A 111 20.71 -24.07 -12.56
N ALA A 112 19.83 -24.79 -13.27
CA ALA A 112 19.39 -26.12 -12.89
C ALA A 112 20.59 -27.07 -12.76
N ASP A 113 20.84 -27.54 -11.54
CA ASP A 113 21.87 -28.55 -11.26
C ASP A 113 21.46 -29.88 -11.92
N GLU A 114 22.41 -30.59 -12.53
CA GLU A 114 22.19 -31.90 -13.17
C GLU A 114 21.64 -32.95 -12.18
N ASN A 115 21.77 -32.71 -10.87
CA ASN A 115 21.22 -33.52 -9.78
C ASN A 115 19.79 -33.13 -9.35
N THR A 116 19.15 -32.18 -10.03
CA THR A 116 17.78 -31.78 -9.71
C THR A 116 16.81 -32.94 -10.04
N PRO A 117 15.87 -33.30 -9.14
CA PRO A 117 14.89 -34.39 -9.36
C PRO A 117 14.03 -34.24 -10.62
N TYR A 118 14.04 -33.04 -11.20
CA TYR A 118 13.28 -32.60 -12.37
C TYR A 118 14.09 -32.63 -13.67
N ASN A 119 15.33 -33.15 -13.67
CA ASN A 119 16.10 -33.42 -14.89
C ASN A 119 15.36 -34.49 -15.71
N PRO A 120 14.66 -34.17 -16.81
CA PRO A 120 13.59 -35.04 -17.30
C PRO A 120 14.12 -36.13 -18.25
N PRO A 121 14.11 -37.43 -17.88
CA PRO A 121 14.36 -38.52 -18.81
C PRO A 121 12.99 -39.13 -19.17
N GLY A 122 12.32 -38.57 -20.18
CA GLY A 122 11.14 -39.19 -20.82
C GLY A 122 9.87 -39.37 -19.96
N MET A 123 8.96 -40.21 -20.45
CA MET A 123 7.58 -40.41 -19.96
C MET A 123 7.46 -40.76 -18.47
N THR A 124 8.49 -41.39 -17.88
CA THR A 124 8.55 -41.71 -16.44
C THR A 124 8.74 -40.49 -15.56
N GLY A 125 9.43 -39.44 -16.05
CA GLY A 125 9.57 -38.16 -15.34
C GLY A 125 8.22 -37.46 -15.18
N VAL A 126 7.40 -37.41 -16.24
CA VAL A 126 6.05 -36.83 -16.19
C VAL A 126 5.14 -37.57 -15.22
N PHE A 127 5.20 -38.91 -15.20
CA PHE A 127 4.42 -39.71 -14.24
C PHE A 127 4.85 -39.44 -12.79
N LYS A 128 6.15 -39.27 -12.55
CA LYS A 128 6.70 -38.94 -11.23
C LYS A 128 6.27 -37.53 -10.77
N LEU A 129 6.30 -36.54 -11.67
CA LEU A 129 5.76 -35.19 -11.41
C LEU A 129 4.27 -35.22 -11.05
N MET A 130 3.45 -36.00 -11.78
CA MET A 130 2.02 -36.11 -11.49
C MET A 130 1.74 -36.73 -10.11
N HIS A 131 2.63 -37.61 -9.62
CA HIS A 131 2.52 -38.22 -8.30
C HIS A 131 3.21 -37.43 -7.18
N ASP A 132 3.87 -36.32 -7.50
CA ASP A 132 4.61 -35.53 -6.53
C ASP A 132 3.63 -34.73 -5.64
N LYS A 133 3.43 -35.22 -4.42
CA LYS A 133 2.56 -34.57 -3.43
C LYS A 133 3.09 -33.20 -3.01
N GLU A 134 4.40 -33.00 -3.00
CA GLU A 134 5.02 -31.74 -2.61
C GLU A 134 4.73 -30.67 -3.67
N LEU A 135 4.89 -31.00 -4.94
CA LEU A 135 4.54 -30.13 -6.07
C LEU A 135 3.06 -29.72 -6.03
N TRP A 136 2.14 -30.68 -5.89
CA TRP A 136 0.70 -30.37 -5.82
C TRP A 136 0.32 -29.60 -4.56
N SER A 137 1.00 -29.83 -3.43
CA SER A 137 0.78 -29.04 -2.21
C SER A 137 1.24 -27.59 -2.35
N ALA A 138 2.34 -27.35 -3.08
CA ALA A 138 2.82 -26.01 -3.39
C ALA A 138 1.92 -25.28 -4.40
N LEU A 139 1.27 -26.01 -5.31
CA LEU A 139 0.36 -25.44 -6.31
C LEU A 139 -1.07 -25.22 -5.79
N ALA A 140 -1.48 -25.95 -4.75
CA ALA A 140 -2.84 -25.90 -4.20
C ALA A 140 -3.32 -24.47 -3.84
N PRO A 141 -2.51 -23.59 -3.20
CA PRO A 141 -2.92 -22.22 -2.91
C PRO A 141 -3.25 -21.39 -4.16
N LEU A 142 -2.51 -21.58 -5.26
CA LEU A 142 -2.76 -20.87 -6.53
C LEU A 142 -4.09 -21.32 -7.15
N ILE A 143 -4.36 -22.63 -7.14
CA ILE A 143 -5.62 -23.19 -7.63
C ILE A 143 -6.80 -22.70 -6.78
N ALA A 144 -6.66 -22.71 -5.46
CA ALA A 144 -7.67 -22.20 -4.54
C ALA A 144 -7.95 -20.71 -4.75
N GLY A 145 -6.90 -19.90 -4.96
CA GLY A 145 -7.01 -18.49 -5.30
C GLY A 145 -7.75 -18.25 -6.62
N ALA A 146 -7.41 -18.99 -7.67
CA ALA A 146 -8.09 -18.92 -8.96
C ALA A 146 -9.59 -19.28 -8.85
N LYS A 147 -9.92 -20.31 -8.05
CA LYS A 147 -11.31 -20.69 -7.79
C LYS A 147 -12.06 -19.57 -7.06
N ALA A 148 -11.49 -19.00 -6.01
CA ALA A 148 -12.08 -17.89 -5.25
C ALA A 148 -12.31 -16.66 -6.14
N PHE A 149 -11.34 -16.33 -7.00
CA PHE A 149 -11.48 -15.26 -7.98
C PHE A 149 -12.64 -15.49 -8.95
N SER A 150 -12.75 -16.72 -9.49
CA SER A 150 -13.84 -17.06 -10.42
C SER A 150 -15.22 -17.00 -9.77
N ALA A 151 -15.33 -17.41 -8.50
CA ALA A 151 -16.57 -17.35 -7.73
C ALA A 151 -16.99 -15.90 -7.47
N ALA A 152 -16.06 -15.05 -7.01
CA ALA A 152 -16.34 -13.63 -6.77
C ALA A 152 -16.80 -12.89 -8.03
N ARG A 153 -16.23 -13.23 -9.21
CA ARG A 153 -16.66 -12.65 -10.49
C ARG A 153 -18.07 -13.07 -10.89
N ARG A 154 -18.46 -14.32 -10.58
CA ARG A 154 -19.78 -14.86 -10.88
C ARG A 154 -20.86 -14.23 -10.01
N GLU A 155 -20.60 -14.07 -8.71
CA GLU A 155 -21.51 -13.39 -7.78
C GLU A 155 -21.80 -11.94 -8.19
N GLN A 156 -20.81 -11.22 -8.71
CA GLN A 156 -21.00 -9.87 -9.25
C GLN A 156 -21.87 -9.84 -10.52
N ALA A 157 -21.77 -10.86 -11.37
CA ALA A 157 -22.57 -10.97 -12.59
C ALA A 157 -24.05 -11.30 -12.29
N GLU A 158 -24.30 -12.19 -11.32
CA GLU A 158 -25.65 -12.60 -10.91
C GLU A 158 -26.37 -11.47 -10.14
N GLY A 159 -25.64 -10.62 -9.42
CA GLY A 159 -26.19 -9.42 -8.75
C GLY A 159 -26.66 -8.31 -9.70
N SER A 160 -26.04 -8.20 -10.89
CA SER A 160 -26.47 -7.26 -11.93
C SER A 160 -27.78 -7.66 -12.62
N GLU A 161 -28.12 -8.95 -12.67
CA GLU A 161 -29.35 -9.43 -13.35
C GLU A 161 -30.62 -9.27 -12.49
N GLN A 162 -30.51 -9.28 -11.16
CA GLN A 162 -31.67 -9.18 -10.26
C GLN A 162 -32.24 -7.75 -10.11
N THR A 163 -31.52 -6.72 -10.56
CA THR A 163 -32.00 -5.33 -10.49
C THR A 163 -32.91 -4.97 -11.68
N GLU A 164 -32.94 -5.78 -12.74
CA GLU A 164 -33.67 -5.48 -13.99
C GLU A 164 -35.06 -6.17 -14.07
N THR A 165 -35.38 -7.12 -13.19
CA THR A 165 -36.64 -7.90 -13.23
C THR A 165 -37.58 -7.61 -12.06
N LYS A 166 -37.82 -6.34 -11.71
CA LYS A 166 -39.02 -5.97 -10.94
C LYS A 166 -39.96 -5.17 -11.86
N PRO A 167 -40.98 -5.79 -12.47
CA PRO A 167 -42.01 -5.03 -13.16
C PRO A 167 -42.81 -4.22 -12.13
N GLU A 168 -43.03 -2.93 -12.42
CA GLU A 168 -44.02 -2.13 -11.72
C GLU A 168 -45.39 -2.83 -11.78
N PRO A 169 -46.06 -3.07 -10.63
CA PRO A 169 -47.47 -3.44 -10.66
C PRO A 169 -48.26 -2.19 -11.03
N GLY A 170 -49.06 -2.30 -12.09
CA GLY A 170 -49.66 -1.19 -12.81
C GLY A 170 -50.47 -0.21 -11.97
N GLU A 171 -50.42 1.05 -12.40
CA GLU A 171 -51.46 2.03 -12.15
C GLU A 171 -52.53 1.87 -13.25
N THR A 172 -53.64 1.24 -12.87
CA THR A 172 -54.97 1.47 -13.47
C THR A 172 -55.76 2.38 -12.57
#